data_AF-A0A4Z0B7A9-F1
#
_entry.id   AF-A0A4Z0B7A9-F1
#
_cell.length_a   1.000
_cell.length_b   1.000
_cell.length_c   1.000
_cell.angle_alpha   90.00
_cell.angle_beta   90.00
_cell.angle_gamma   90.00
#
_symmetry.space_group_name_H-M   'P 1'
#
loop_
_entity.id
_entity.type
_entity.pdbx_description
1 polymer ?
#
loop_
_entity_poly.entity_id
_entity_poly.type
_entity_poly.pdbx_seq_one_letter_code
_entity_poly.pdbx_strand_id
1 'polypeptide(L)'
;MTDVTAGSVWQLDIAQLKQANATMRLANQALAADDVAVLSTLGFSLAHIRELRSKGGFRTSSIAQNTRMINCLKQRESAHAD
;
A
#
# COMPACT_ATOMS: atom_id res chain seq x y z
N MET A 1 -16.44 -27.00 -0.63
CA MET A 1 -15.47 -26.76 -1.72
C MET A 1 -15.36 -25.25 -1.99
N THR A 2 -15.14 -24.44 -0.94
CA THR A 2 -15.15 -22.97 -0.97
C THR A 2 -13.92 -22.35 -0.31
N ASP A 3 -13.06 -23.17 0.28
CA ASP A 3 -12.00 -22.74 1.19
C ASP A 3 -10.72 -22.30 0.45
N VAL A 4 -10.35 -23.03 -0.62
CA VAL A 4 -9.18 -22.72 -1.48
C VAL A 4 -9.31 -21.36 -2.18
N THR A 5 -10.53 -20.97 -2.55
CA THR A 5 -10.78 -19.68 -3.20
C THR A 5 -10.63 -18.52 -2.21
N ALA A 6 -11.03 -18.69 -0.95
CA ALA A 6 -10.95 -17.65 0.07
C ALA A 6 -9.50 -17.36 0.51
N GLY A 7 -8.68 -18.40 0.73
CA GLY A 7 -7.26 -18.22 1.05
C GLY A 7 -6.48 -17.52 -0.07
N SER A 8 -6.80 -17.84 -1.35
CA SER A 8 -6.19 -17.20 -2.52
C SER A 8 -6.55 -15.71 -2.63
N VAL A 9 -7.78 -15.33 -2.28
CA VAL A 9 -8.22 -13.93 -2.28
C VAL A 9 -7.51 -13.12 -1.19
N TRP A 10 -7.33 -13.68 0.01
CA TRP A 10 -6.63 -12.97 1.10
C TRP A 10 -5.15 -12.76 0.81
N GLN A 11 -4.49 -13.73 0.18
CA GLN A 11 -3.10 -13.58 -0.26
C GLN A 11 -2.95 -12.46 -1.30
N LEU A 12 -3.89 -12.35 -2.24
CA LEU A 12 -3.92 -11.26 -3.22
C LEU A 12 -4.10 -9.90 -2.53
N ASP A 13 -5.05 -9.78 -1.60
CA ASP A 13 -5.31 -8.54 -0.85
C ASP A 13 -4.08 -8.14 -0.01
N ILE A 14 -3.43 -9.11 0.65
CA ILE A 14 -2.19 -8.88 1.41
C ILE A 14 -1.09 -8.36 0.49
N ALA A 15 -0.93 -8.94 -0.71
CA ALA A 15 0.07 -8.51 -1.67
C ALA A 15 -0.20 -7.08 -2.17
N GLN A 16 -1.45 -6.75 -2.50
CA GLN A 16 -1.85 -5.42 -2.91
C GLN A 16 -1.61 -4.37 -1.82
N LEU A 17 -1.97 -4.67 -0.56
CA LEU A 17 -1.72 -3.76 0.56
C LEU A 17 -0.22 -3.53 0.83
N LYS A 18 0.61 -4.58 0.67
CA LYS A 18 2.07 -4.45 0.76
C LYS A 18 2.62 -3.56 -0.36
N GLN A 19 2.17 -3.77 -1.59
CA GLN A 19 2.56 -2.95 -2.75
C GLN A 19 2.15 -1.49 -2.56
N ALA A 20 0.93 -1.24 -2.06
CA ALA A 20 0.45 0.09 -1.75
C ALA A 20 1.33 0.79 -0.69
N ASN A 21 1.66 0.10 0.41
CA ASN A 21 2.54 0.63 1.44
C ASN A 21 3.95 0.95 0.92
N ALA A 22 4.52 0.08 0.09
CA ALA A 22 5.82 0.32 -0.54
C ALA A 22 5.78 1.55 -1.45
N THR A 23 4.74 1.65 -2.29
CA THR A 23 4.53 2.79 -3.20
C THR A 23 4.36 4.11 -2.44
N MET A 24 3.54 4.12 -1.38
CA MET A 24 3.32 5.30 -0.55
C MET A 24 4.62 5.77 0.13
N ARG A 25 5.43 4.83 0.65
CA ARG A 25 6.72 5.16 1.27
C ARG A 25 7.72 5.69 0.25
N LEU A 26 7.82 5.05 -0.92
CA LEU A 26 8.73 5.50 -1.97
C LEU A 26 8.33 6.88 -2.51
N ALA A 27 7.03 7.13 -2.67
CA ALA A 27 6.53 8.43 -3.05
C ALA A 27 6.86 9.52 -2.02
N ASN A 28 6.76 9.22 -0.72
CA ASN A 28 7.17 10.15 0.33
C ASN A 28 8.68 10.45 0.29
N GLN A 29 9.51 9.44 0.05
CA GLN A 29 10.97 9.60 -0.09
C GLN A 29 11.32 10.44 -1.31
N ALA A 30 10.73 10.13 -2.47
CA ALA A 30 10.93 10.87 -3.71
C ALA A 30 10.46 12.32 -3.56
N LEU A 31 9.33 12.56 -2.90
CA LEU A 31 8.83 13.89 -2.62
C LEU A 31 9.79 14.69 -1.73
N ALA A 32 10.38 14.08 -0.70
CA ALA A 32 11.35 14.72 0.18
C ALA A 32 12.66 15.09 -0.55
N ALA A 33 13.03 14.32 -1.59
CA ALA A 33 14.19 14.57 -2.44
C ALA A 33 13.88 15.48 -3.66
N ASP A 34 12.64 15.95 -3.80
CA ASP A 34 12.13 16.65 -5.00
C ASP A 34 12.28 15.84 -6.32
N ASP A 35 12.33 14.51 -6.22
CA ASP A 35 12.53 13.59 -7.35
C ASP A 35 11.20 13.32 -8.10
N VAL A 36 10.89 14.23 -9.01
CA VAL A 36 9.69 14.15 -9.87
C VAL A 36 9.78 12.96 -10.85
N ALA A 37 10.98 12.51 -11.22
CA ALA A 37 11.16 11.40 -12.15
C ALA A 37 10.73 10.08 -11.52
N VAL A 38 11.11 9.83 -10.26
CA VAL A 38 10.66 8.65 -9.50
C VAL A 38 9.15 8.68 -9.27
N LEU A 39 8.59 9.85 -8.94
CA LEU A 39 7.12 9.99 -8.79
C LEU A 39 6.38 9.71 -10.12
N SER A 40 6.92 10.18 -11.24
CA SER A 40 6.35 9.90 -12.56
C SER A 40 6.45 8.41 -12.92
N THR A 41 7.57 7.75 -12.57
CA THR A 41 7.77 6.31 -12.78
C THR A 41 6.82 5.47 -11.93
N LEU A 42 6.46 5.94 -10.74
CA LEU A 42 5.42 5.35 -9.89
C LEU A 42 4.00 5.54 -10.45
N GLY A 43 3.84 6.26 -11.56
CA GLY A 43 2.56 6.50 -12.22
C GLY A 43 1.81 7.72 -11.69
N PHE A 44 2.44 8.58 -10.88
CA PHE A 44 1.80 9.83 -10.46
C PHE A 44 1.78 10.84 -11.60
N SER A 45 0.60 11.38 -11.90
CA SER A 45 0.47 12.53 -12.80
C SER A 45 1.04 13.78 -12.13
N LEU A 46 1.41 14.79 -12.94
CA LEU A 46 1.89 16.07 -12.42
C LEU A 46 0.89 16.73 -11.44
N ALA A 47 -0.42 16.57 -11.69
CA ALA A 47 -1.46 17.05 -10.80
C ALA A 47 -1.41 16.35 -9.43
N HIS A 48 -1.29 15.03 -9.41
CA HIS A 48 -1.15 14.27 -8.17
C HIS A 48 0.15 14.59 -7.43
N ILE A 49 1.26 14.84 -8.14
CA ILE A 49 2.53 15.25 -7.52
C ILE A 49 2.39 16.60 -6.80
N ARG A 50 1.73 17.58 -7.44
CA ARG A 50 1.47 18.89 -6.82
C ARG A 50 0.59 18.77 -5.59
N GLU A 51 -0.46 17.96 -5.67
CA GLU A 51 -1.33 17.69 -4.53
C GLU A 51 -0.58 17.00 -3.39
N LEU A 52 0.24 15.99 -3.72
CA LEU A 52 1.05 15.26 -2.74
C LEU A 52 2.04 16.21 -2.05
N ARG A 53 2.68 17.11 -2.81
CA ARG A 53 3.55 18.17 -2.26
C ARG A 53 2.81 19.10 -1.32
N SER A 54 1.64 19.58 -1.73
CA SER A 54 0.80 20.47 -0.91
C SER A 54 0.37 19.79 0.41
N LYS A 55 0.09 18.48 0.36
CA LYS A 55 -0.29 17.68 1.54
C LYS A 55 0.89 17.21 2.40
N GLY A 56 2.13 17.39 1.94
CA GLY A 56 3.33 16.88 2.61
C GLY A 56 3.51 15.36 2.52
N GLY A 57 3.01 14.72 1.46
CA GLY A 57 3.10 13.28 1.25
C GLY A 57 1.87 12.48 1.72
N PHE A 58 2.02 11.17 1.66
CA PHE A 58 1.10 10.22 2.25
C PHE A 58 1.22 10.22 3.77
N ARG A 59 0.08 10.27 4.45
CA ARG A 59 0.03 10.25 5.91
C ARG A 59 0.50 8.90 6.46
N THR A 60 1.30 8.95 7.52
CA THR A 60 1.75 7.76 8.26
C THR A 60 0.59 6.92 8.78
N SER A 61 -0.53 7.56 9.14
CA SER A 61 -1.74 6.86 9.60
C SER A 61 -2.35 5.95 8.54
N SER A 62 -2.33 6.35 7.26
CA SER A 62 -2.84 5.53 6.15
C SER A 62 -1.96 4.29 5.92
N ILE A 63 -0.64 4.45 5.97
CA ILE A 63 0.32 3.32 5.87
C ILE A 63 0.15 2.36 7.06
N ALA A 64 -0.04 2.90 8.25
CA ALA A 64 -0.30 2.11 9.46
C ALA A 64 -1.64 1.35 9.37
N GLN A 65 -2.68 1.95 8.78
CA GLN A 65 -3.97 1.28 8.57
C GLN A 65 -3.83 0.06 7.65
N ASN A 66 -3.15 0.20 6.51
CA ASN A 66 -2.87 -0.93 5.62
C ASN A 66 -2.06 -2.02 6.33
N THR A 67 -1.09 -1.63 7.17
CA THR A 67 -0.30 -2.58 7.99
C THR A 67 -1.19 -3.36 8.97
N ARG A 68 -2.13 -2.69 9.63
CA ARG A 68 -3.12 -3.35 10.50
C ARG A 68 -4.00 -4.30 9.71
N MET A 69 -4.47 -3.90 8.52
CA MET A 69 -5.31 -4.75 7.67
C MET A 69 -4.57 -6.00 7.19
N ILE A 70 -3.29 -5.89 6.79
CA ILE A 70 -2.43 -7.04 6.49
C ILE A 70 -2.38 -8.02 7.67
N ASN A 71 -2.17 -7.50 8.89
CA ASN A 71 -2.10 -8.36 10.07
C ASN A 71 -3.43 -9.05 10.38
N CYS A 72 -4.56 -8.35 10.22
CA CYS A 72 -5.89 -8.96 10.38
C CYS A 72 -6.13 -10.06 9.34
N LEU A 73 -5.77 -9.84 8.07
CA LEU A 73 -5.95 -10.85 7.02
C LEU A 73 -5.09 -12.09 7.28
N LYS A 74 -3.83 -11.91 7.71
CA LYS A 74 -2.96 -13.03 8.11
C LYS A 74 -3.52 -13.83 9.28
N GLN A 75 -4.07 -13.16 10.30
CA GLN A 75 -4.69 -13.87 11.43
C GLN A 75 -5.90 -14.68 11.00
N ARG A 76 -6.72 -14.16 10.08
CA ARG A 76 -7.86 -14.88 9.52
C ARG A 76 -7.41 -16.07 8.68
N GLU A 77 -6.38 -15.92 7.87
CA GLU A 77 -5.78 -17.04 7.13
C GLU A 77 -5.31 -18.15 8.06
N SER A 78 -4.59 -17.81 9.13
CA SER A 78 -4.14 -18.80 10.13
C SER A 78 -5.29 -19.49 10.85
N ALA A 79 -6.35 -18.76 11.21
CA ALA A 79 -7.53 -19.33 11.88
C ALA A 79 -8.39 -20.23 10.97
N HIS A 80 -8.25 -20.12 9.65
CA HIS A 80 -8.94 -20.97 8.68
C HIS A 80 -8.10 -22.18 8.23
N ALA A 81 -6.80 -22.18 8.52
CA ALA A 81 -5.89 -23.28 8.22
C ALA A 81 -5.84 -24.35 9.33
N ASP A 82 -6.52 -24.12 10.46
CA ASP A 82 -6.60 -25.00 11.64
C ASP A 82 -7.92 -25.79 11.67
#